data_AF-A0A7J4R9U6-F1
#
_entry.id   AF-A0A7J4R9U6-F1
#
_cell.length_a   1.000
_cell.length_b   1.000
_cell.length_c   1.000
_cell.angle_alpha   90.00
_cell.angle_beta   90.00
_cell.angle_gamma   90.00
#
_symmetry.space_group_name_H-M   'P 1'
#
loop_
_entity.id
_entity.type
_entity.pdbx_description
1 polymer ?
#
loop_
_entity_poly.entity_id
_entity_poly.type
_entity_poly.pdbx_seq_one_letter_code
_entity_poly.pdbx_strand_id
1 'polypeptide(L)'
;MEGWQNVVESMDSEHRHMLRGGSVSNFFLRDSLTLCHPIFVGGLYGLMISVALLPPMTYGGLSIGEGYSQIGREWLFQMLVIVAITSILGAFSILISTIVKRPPARLVYIRRILFALPFIGLTVLSASIIDNQYGIILDRLGWFIYILPGPLWIHLSYAPRWRIIDRIDRGIEPFEGMKMTIYGDTKTASPESDFDLEEVIDIV
;
A
#
# COMPACT_ATOMS: atom_id res chain seq x y z
N MET A 1 -25.31 -16.72 5.86
CA MET A 1 -25.02 -15.28 5.95
C MET A 1 -24.59 -14.85 4.56
N GLU A 2 -25.23 -13.83 4.00
CA GLU A 2 -24.71 -13.23 2.77
C GLU A 2 -23.30 -12.69 3.08
N GLY A 3 -22.30 -13.08 2.28
CA GLY A 3 -20.96 -12.54 2.45
C GLY A 3 -20.97 -11.03 2.25
N TRP A 4 -20.06 -10.30 2.90
CA TRP A 4 -19.93 -8.84 2.78
C TRP A 4 -19.99 -8.32 1.33
N GLN A 5 -19.58 -9.14 0.36
CA GLN A 5 -19.64 -8.85 -1.08
C GLN A 5 -21.07 -8.52 -1.56
N ASN A 6 -22.07 -9.29 -1.13
CA ASN A 6 -23.48 -9.07 -1.50
C ASN A 6 -24.01 -7.77 -0.87
N VAL A 7 -23.59 -7.48 0.36
CA VAL A 7 -23.96 -6.24 1.06
C VAL A 7 -23.34 -5.02 0.36
N VAL A 8 -22.10 -5.12 -0.10
CA VAL A 8 -21.45 -4.06 -0.88
C VAL A 8 -22.06 -3.93 -2.29
N GLU A 9 -22.56 -5.01 -2.87
CA GLU A 9 -23.28 -4.98 -4.15
C GLU A 9 -24.68 -4.38 -4.06
N SER A 10 -25.32 -4.39 -2.89
CA SER A 10 -26.62 -3.72 -2.69
C SER A 10 -26.49 -2.24 -2.34
N MET A 11 -25.29 -1.75 -1.98
CA MET A 11 -25.01 -0.32 -1.78
C MET A 11 -25.05 0.46 -3.09
N ASP A 12 -25.22 1.78 -2.99
CA ASP A 12 -25.11 2.71 -4.12
C ASP A 12 -23.73 2.63 -4.78
N SER A 13 -23.67 3.13 -6.02
CA SER A 13 -22.46 3.08 -6.85
C SER A 13 -21.25 3.76 -6.20
N GLU A 14 -21.45 4.82 -5.43
CA GLU A 14 -20.37 5.59 -4.81
C GLU A 14 -19.74 4.82 -3.65
N HIS A 15 -20.56 4.27 -2.74
CA HIS A 15 -20.09 3.44 -1.63
C HIS A 15 -19.46 2.14 -2.13
N ARG A 16 -20.02 1.54 -3.20
CA ARG A 16 -19.45 0.36 -3.84
C ARG A 16 -18.06 0.64 -4.42
N HIS A 17 -17.89 1.76 -5.13
CA HIS A 17 -16.61 2.15 -5.70
C HIS A 17 -15.57 2.46 -4.60
N MET A 18 -15.97 3.10 -3.51
CA MET A 18 -15.11 3.36 -2.35
C MET A 18 -14.59 2.06 -1.71
N LEU A 19 -15.48 1.08 -1.50
CA LEU A 19 -15.19 -0.16 -0.80
C LEU A 19 -14.47 -1.20 -1.67
N ARG A 20 -14.75 -1.28 -2.98
CA ARG A 20 -13.94 -2.12 -3.87
C ARG A 20 -12.59 -1.48 -4.19
N GLY A 21 -12.55 -0.15 -4.28
CA GLY A 21 -11.35 0.60 -4.64
C GLY A 21 -10.88 0.31 -6.07
N GLY A 22 -9.61 0.64 -6.36
CA GLY A 22 -8.98 0.33 -7.66
C GLY A 22 -8.53 -1.14 -7.77
N SER A 23 -7.96 -1.51 -8.92
CA SER A 23 -7.59 -2.90 -9.26
C SER A 23 -6.80 -3.64 -8.17
N VAL A 24 -5.79 -2.99 -7.55
CA VAL A 24 -4.96 -3.59 -6.48
C VAL A 24 -5.76 -3.88 -5.22
N SER A 25 -6.65 -2.97 -4.83
CA SER A 25 -7.48 -3.16 -3.64
C SER A 25 -8.52 -4.25 -3.88
N ASN A 26 -9.13 -4.26 -5.06
CA ASN A 26 -10.08 -5.28 -5.47
C ASN A 26 -9.44 -6.66 -5.60
N PHE A 27 -8.16 -6.75 -6.01
CA PHE A 27 -7.42 -8.01 -6.05
C PHE A 27 -7.32 -8.64 -4.66
N PHE A 28 -6.85 -7.88 -3.66
CA PHE A 28 -6.76 -8.41 -2.32
C PHE A 28 -8.14 -8.70 -1.73
N LEU A 29 -9.12 -7.82 -1.94
CA LEU A 29 -10.48 -7.98 -1.40
C LEU A 29 -11.35 -9.01 -2.15
N ARG A 30 -10.81 -9.74 -3.13
CA ARG A 30 -11.58 -10.80 -3.82
C ARG A 30 -11.68 -12.08 -2.97
N ASP A 31 -10.77 -12.25 -2.01
CA ASP A 31 -10.59 -13.48 -1.24
C ASP A 31 -11.02 -13.32 0.23
N SER A 32 -10.76 -14.31 1.07
CA SER A 32 -11.06 -14.29 2.50
C SER A 32 -10.46 -13.07 3.20
N LEU A 33 -11.30 -12.30 3.91
CA LEU A 33 -10.94 -11.11 4.70
C LEU A 33 -9.72 -11.30 5.62
N THR A 34 -9.48 -12.53 6.07
CA THR A 34 -8.34 -12.94 6.90
C THR A 34 -7.01 -12.84 6.15
N LEU A 35 -6.97 -13.23 4.88
CA LEU A 35 -5.77 -13.12 4.03
C LEU A 35 -5.54 -11.69 3.56
N CYS A 36 -6.62 -10.91 3.45
CA CYS A 36 -6.61 -9.49 3.11
C CYS A 36 -6.21 -8.58 4.29
N HIS A 37 -5.80 -9.14 5.44
CA HIS A 37 -5.48 -8.34 6.61
C HIS A 37 -4.32 -7.38 6.30
N PRO A 38 -4.39 -6.07 6.66
CA PRO A 38 -3.34 -5.10 6.33
C PRO A 38 -1.92 -5.47 6.80
N ILE A 39 -1.80 -6.33 7.81
CA ILE A 39 -0.53 -6.94 8.23
C ILE A 39 0.08 -7.79 7.11
N PHE A 40 -0.69 -8.74 6.56
CA PHE A 40 -0.21 -9.63 5.49
C PHE A 40 0.06 -8.87 4.21
N VAL A 41 -0.77 -7.88 3.88
CA VAL A 41 -0.54 -7.01 2.71
C VAL A 41 0.76 -6.21 2.88
N GLY A 42 1.04 -5.71 4.08
CA GLY A 42 2.32 -5.09 4.41
C GLY A 42 3.49 -6.05 4.27
N GLY A 43 3.37 -7.26 4.80
CA GLY A 43 4.41 -8.29 4.69
C GLY A 43 4.69 -8.70 3.23
N LEU A 44 3.66 -8.91 2.42
CA LEU A 44 3.80 -9.24 1.00
C LEU A 44 4.50 -8.12 0.22
N TYR A 45 4.13 -6.86 0.49
CA TYR A 45 4.84 -5.72 -0.06
C TYR A 45 6.33 -5.74 0.32
N GLY A 46 6.64 -5.98 1.60
CA GLY A 46 8.01 -6.10 2.10
C GLY A 46 8.80 -7.21 1.39
N LEU A 47 8.16 -8.35 1.14
CA LEU A 47 8.76 -9.46 0.40
C LEU A 47 9.06 -9.05 -1.05
N MET A 48 8.11 -8.42 -1.74
CA MET A 48 8.28 -8.00 -3.14
C MET A 48 9.46 -7.04 -3.31
N ILE A 49 9.56 -6.02 -2.45
CA ILE A 49 10.68 -5.09 -2.52
C ILE A 49 11.99 -5.81 -2.14
N SER A 50 11.99 -6.71 -1.17
CA SER A 50 13.19 -7.47 -0.82
C SER A 50 13.75 -8.29 -1.98
N VAL A 51 12.92 -8.82 -2.87
CA VAL A 51 13.38 -9.48 -4.12
C VAL A 51 14.11 -8.49 -5.03
N ALA A 52 13.59 -7.27 -5.18
CA ALA A 52 14.20 -6.23 -6.01
C ALA A 52 15.54 -5.70 -5.45
N LEU A 53 15.87 -5.96 -4.18
CA LEU A 53 17.17 -5.66 -3.58
C LEU A 53 18.29 -6.64 -3.93
N LEU A 54 17.97 -7.80 -4.51
CA LEU A 54 18.98 -8.81 -4.86
C LEU A 54 20.09 -8.24 -5.76
N PRO A 55 19.80 -7.51 -6.87
CA PRO A 55 20.86 -6.99 -7.73
C PRO A 55 21.87 -6.06 -7.04
N PRO A 56 21.47 -4.98 -6.33
CA PRO A 56 22.44 -4.13 -5.65
C PRO A 56 23.19 -4.85 -4.52
N MET A 57 22.53 -5.72 -3.76
CA MET A 57 23.18 -6.48 -2.68
C MET A 57 24.20 -7.49 -3.20
N THR A 58 23.87 -8.20 -4.28
CA THR A 58 24.78 -9.15 -4.93
C THR A 58 26.00 -8.45 -5.51
N TYR A 59 25.81 -7.29 -6.16
CA TYR A 59 26.91 -6.46 -6.63
C TYR A 59 27.81 -6.00 -5.47
N GLY A 60 27.22 -5.46 -4.40
CA GLY A 60 27.95 -5.00 -3.23
C GLY A 60 28.81 -6.11 -2.60
N GLY A 61 28.22 -7.27 -2.31
CA GLY A 61 28.95 -8.40 -1.72
C GLY A 61 30.06 -8.94 -2.63
N LEU A 62 29.79 -9.12 -3.92
CA LEU A 62 30.81 -9.60 -4.88
C LEU A 62 31.96 -8.60 -5.04
N SER A 63 31.71 -7.30 -4.95
CA SER A 63 32.74 -6.26 -5.07
C SER A 63 33.78 -6.30 -3.95
N ILE A 64 33.41 -6.86 -2.79
CA ILE A 64 34.27 -7.00 -1.59
C ILE A 64 34.81 -8.44 -1.47
N GLY A 65 34.46 -9.32 -2.42
CA GLY A 65 34.95 -10.70 -2.48
C GLY A 65 34.15 -11.70 -1.64
N GLU A 66 32.91 -11.38 -1.26
CA GLU A 66 32.04 -12.29 -0.52
C GLU A 66 31.55 -13.47 -1.37
N GLY A 67 31.38 -14.63 -0.74
CA GLY A 67 30.80 -15.79 -1.38
C GLY A 67 29.27 -15.72 -1.46
N TYR A 68 28.67 -16.37 -2.48
CA TYR A 68 27.20 -16.43 -2.67
C TYR A 68 26.42 -16.91 -1.43
N SER A 69 27.01 -17.79 -0.61
CA SER A 69 26.39 -18.26 0.64
C SER A 69 26.20 -17.13 1.65
N GLN A 70 27.15 -16.20 1.74
CA GLN A 70 27.09 -15.08 2.68
C GLN A 70 26.06 -14.06 2.20
N ILE A 71 26.13 -13.67 0.93
CA ILE A 71 25.16 -12.76 0.28
C ILE A 71 23.73 -13.27 0.47
N GLY A 72 23.50 -14.57 0.27
CA GLY A 72 22.18 -15.17 0.47
C GLY A 72 21.67 -15.09 1.91
N ARG A 73 22.55 -15.23 2.91
CA ARG A 73 22.17 -15.09 4.34
C ARG A 73 21.84 -13.64 4.69
N GLU A 74 22.65 -12.70 4.22
CA GLU A 74 22.45 -11.27 4.46
C GLU A 74 21.16 -10.78 3.81
N TRP A 75 20.92 -11.17 2.56
CA TRP A 75 19.66 -10.89 1.88
C TRP A 75 18.46 -11.49 2.61
N LEU A 76 18.55 -12.75 3.05
CA LEU A 76 17.46 -13.39 3.79
C LEU A 76 17.17 -12.66 5.10
N PHE A 77 18.20 -12.28 5.85
CA PHE A 77 18.04 -11.50 7.08
C PHE A 77 17.39 -10.14 6.78
N GLN A 78 17.89 -9.43 5.77
CA GLN A 78 17.36 -8.14 5.35
C GLN A 78 15.89 -8.24 4.92
N MET A 79 15.54 -9.28 4.15
CA MET A 79 14.16 -9.57 3.75
C MET A 79 13.26 -9.74 4.95
N LEU A 80 13.67 -10.55 5.94
CA LEU A 80 12.88 -10.78 7.15
C LEU A 80 12.65 -9.49 7.93
N VAL A 81 13.67 -8.63 8.04
CA VAL A 81 13.57 -7.32 8.70
C VAL A 81 12.57 -6.42 7.96
N ILE A 82 12.68 -6.32 6.62
CA ILE A 82 11.78 -5.50 5.81
C ILE A 82 10.34 -5.98 5.95
N VAL A 83 10.10 -7.29 5.79
CA VAL A 83 8.79 -7.92 5.93
C VAL A 83 8.21 -7.66 7.32
N ALA A 84 9.02 -7.77 8.38
CA ALA A 84 8.58 -7.49 9.75
C ALA A 84 8.17 -6.03 9.92
N ILE A 85 9.00 -5.08 9.47
CA ILE A 85 8.71 -3.64 9.58
C ILE A 85 7.44 -3.28 8.82
N THR A 86 7.29 -3.73 7.58
CA THR A 86 6.11 -3.40 6.76
C THR A 86 4.84 -4.05 7.31
N SER A 87 4.93 -5.27 7.88
CA SER A 87 3.83 -5.93 8.57
C SER A 87 3.41 -5.18 9.84
N ILE A 88 4.38 -4.75 10.66
CA ILE A 88 4.12 -3.96 11.89
C ILE A 88 3.47 -2.62 11.53
N LEU A 89 3.93 -1.95 10.48
CA LEU A 89 3.29 -0.71 10.01
C LEU A 89 1.86 -0.95 9.48
N GLY A 90 1.62 -2.11 8.87
CA GLY A 90 0.28 -2.58 8.53
C GLY A 90 -0.62 -2.74 9.76
N ALA A 91 -0.12 -3.38 10.83
CA ALA A 91 -0.82 -3.51 12.11
C ALA A 91 -1.13 -2.13 12.73
N PHE A 92 -0.12 -1.27 12.78
CA PHE A 92 -0.25 0.09 13.30
C PHE A 92 -1.31 0.89 12.52
N SER A 93 -1.36 0.72 11.20
CA SER A 93 -2.36 1.36 10.34
C SER A 93 -3.79 0.96 10.69
N ILE A 94 -4.02 -0.30 11.08
CA ILE A 94 -5.33 -0.76 11.55
C ILE A 94 -5.68 -0.06 12.86
N LEU A 95 -4.79 -0.09 13.86
CA LEU A 95 -5.01 0.55 15.15
C LEU A 95 -5.41 2.02 14.99
N ILE A 96 -4.65 2.77 14.19
CA ILE A 96 -4.97 4.16 13.89
C ILE A 96 -6.30 4.29 13.15
N SER A 97 -6.58 3.44 12.17
CA SER A 97 -7.86 3.49 11.43
C SER A 97 -9.08 3.26 12.32
N THR A 98 -8.95 2.41 13.34
CA THR A 98 -10.01 2.09 14.31
C THR A 98 -10.24 3.23 15.28
N ILE A 99 -9.18 3.92 15.71
CA ILE A 99 -9.26 5.08 16.62
C ILE A 99 -9.79 6.31 15.87
N VAL A 100 -9.21 6.64 14.72
CA VAL A 100 -9.49 7.88 13.99
C VAL A 100 -10.81 7.79 13.21
N LYS A 101 -11.24 6.58 12.83
CA LYS A 101 -12.46 6.35 12.03
C LYS A 101 -12.52 7.22 10.77
N ARG A 102 -11.39 7.37 10.08
CA ARG A 102 -11.31 8.14 8.83
C ARG A 102 -11.86 7.35 7.63
N PRO A 103 -12.41 8.03 6.60
CA PRO A 103 -12.74 7.38 5.35
C PRO A 103 -11.47 7.00 4.56
N PRO A 104 -11.55 6.01 3.64
CA PRO A 104 -10.42 5.63 2.78
C PRO A 104 -10.03 6.77 1.84
N ALA A 105 -8.78 7.24 1.89
CA ALA A 105 -8.33 8.32 1.02
C ALA A 105 -8.33 7.88 -0.47
N ARG A 106 -8.90 8.72 -1.35
CA ARG A 106 -8.74 8.60 -2.81
C ARG A 106 -7.36 9.11 -3.22
N LEU A 107 -6.44 8.19 -3.48
CA LEU A 107 -5.05 8.50 -3.83
C LEU A 107 -4.88 8.75 -5.36
N VAL A 108 -5.70 9.55 -6.02
CA VAL A 108 -5.66 9.69 -7.50
C VAL A 108 -4.29 10.20 -7.96
N TYR A 109 -3.84 11.35 -7.45
CA TYR A 109 -2.53 11.92 -7.81
C TYR A 109 -1.36 11.22 -7.10
N ILE A 110 -1.56 10.84 -5.83
CA ILE A 110 -0.51 10.27 -4.96
C ILE A 110 -0.13 8.85 -5.40
N ARG A 111 -1.02 8.08 -6.04
CA ARG A 111 -0.73 6.71 -6.50
C ARG A 111 0.44 6.65 -7.48
N ARG A 112 0.50 7.58 -8.44
CA ARG A 112 1.58 7.63 -9.43
C ARG A 112 2.93 7.87 -8.77
N ILE A 113 2.97 8.74 -7.77
CA ILE A 113 4.17 9.03 -6.98
C ILE A 113 4.56 7.81 -6.14
N LEU A 114 3.61 7.24 -5.40
CA LEU A 114 3.83 6.05 -4.56
C LEU A 114 4.37 4.87 -5.37
N PHE A 115 3.95 4.69 -6.61
CA PHE A 115 4.44 3.62 -7.48
C PHE A 115 5.88 3.84 -7.93
N ALA A 116 6.30 5.09 -8.15
CA ALA A 116 7.66 5.42 -8.58
C ALA A 116 8.69 5.36 -7.45
N LEU A 117 8.28 5.65 -6.21
CA LEU A 117 9.18 5.78 -5.06
C LEU A 117 10.07 4.53 -4.80
N PRO A 118 9.59 3.27 -4.85
CA PRO A 118 10.46 2.11 -4.66
C PRO A 118 11.59 2.04 -5.68
N PHE A 119 11.35 2.43 -6.93
CA PHE A 119 12.37 2.44 -7.97
C PHE A 119 13.39 3.56 -7.74
N ILE A 120 12.93 4.73 -7.31
CA ILE A 120 13.81 5.84 -6.93
C ILE A 120 14.66 5.43 -5.72
N GLY A 121 14.06 4.85 -4.69
CA GLY A 121 14.75 4.36 -3.51
C GLY A 121 15.80 3.29 -3.86
N LEU A 122 15.46 2.34 -4.73
CA LEU A 122 16.39 1.32 -5.22
C LEU A 122 17.57 1.94 -5.99
N THR A 123 17.30 2.96 -6.80
CA THR A 123 18.35 3.67 -7.55
C THR A 123 19.30 4.39 -6.61
N VAL A 124 18.76 5.07 -5.59
CA VAL A 124 19.56 5.76 -4.56
C VAL A 124 20.39 4.77 -3.75
N LEU A 125 19.80 3.62 -3.34
CA LEU A 125 20.51 2.54 -2.65
C LEU A 125 21.62 1.92 -3.51
N SER A 126 21.38 1.75 -4.80
CA SER A 126 22.40 1.25 -5.73
C SER A 126 23.55 2.25 -5.87
N ALA A 127 23.23 3.54 -5.95
CA ALA A 127 24.23 4.60 -6.01
C ALA A 127 25.06 4.68 -4.73
N SER A 128 24.45 4.51 -3.55
CA SER A 128 25.18 4.52 -2.27
C SER A 128 26.12 3.33 -2.09
N ILE A 129 25.87 2.21 -2.77
CA ILE A 129 26.78 1.06 -2.78
C ILE A 129 27.99 1.33 -3.68
N ILE A 130 27.81 2.08 -4.77
CA ILE A 130 28.88 2.41 -5.73
C ILE A 130 29.75 3.56 -5.21
N ASP A 131 29.15 4.60 -4.63
CA ASP A 131 29.86 5.80 -4.17
C ASP A 131 29.89 5.89 -2.64
N ASN A 132 31.09 5.81 -2.08
CA ASN A 132 31.34 5.80 -0.64
C ASN A 132 31.45 7.21 -0.03
N GLN A 133 31.46 8.28 -0.85
CA GLN A 133 31.70 9.66 -0.37
C GLN A 133 30.48 10.28 0.34
N TYR A 134 29.27 9.97 -0.12
CA TYR A 134 28.00 10.41 0.50
C TYR A 134 27.16 9.25 1.05
N GLY A 135 27.78 8.07 1.19
CA GLY A 135 27.12 6.78 1.39
C GLY A 135 26.09 6.77 2.52
N ILE A 136 26.38 7.36 3.68
CA ILE A 136 25.48 7.28 4.85
C ILE A 136 24.15 8.03 4.64
N ILE A 137 24.19 9.23 4.05
CA ILE A 137 22.99 10.05 3.87
C ILE A 137 22.14 9.46 2.73
N LEU A 138 22.80 9.09 1.63
CA LEU A 138 22.13 8.47 0.48
C LEU A 138 21.53 7.11 0.87
N ASP A 139 22.24 6.28 1.63
CA ASP A 139 21.74 5.00 2.11
C ASP A 139 20.46 5.17 2.95
N ARG A 140 20.49 6.04 3.97
CA ARG A 140 19.32 6.30 4.82
C ARG A 140 18.13 6.84 4.04
N LEU A 141 18.39 7.79 3.12
CA LEU A 141 17.34 8.37 2.28
C LEU A 141 16.79 7.33 1.30
N GLY A 142 17.65 6.50 0.73
CA GLY A 142 17.32 5.39 -0.14
C GLY A 142 16.39 4.41 0.56
N TRP A 143 16.76 3.93 1.75
CA TRP A 143 15.93 3.03 2.57
C TRP A 143 14.58 3.63 2.91
N PHE A 144 14.54 4.91 3.28
CA PHE A 144 13.30 5.61 3.60
C PHE A 144 12.37 5.67 2.39
N ILE A 145 12.85 6.16 1.25
CA ILE A 145 12.09 6.27 0.00
C ILE A 145 11.65 4.89 -0.50
N TYR A 146 12.48 3.88 -0.29
CA TYR A 146 12.25 2.52 -0.73
C TYR A 146 11.11 1.82 0.04
N ILE A 147 11.13 1.93 1.37
CA ILE A 147 10.18 1.23 2.23
C ILE A 147 8.86 2.00 2.34
N LEU A 148 8.89 3.34 2.46
CA LEU A 148 7.75 4.21 2.77
C LEU A 148 6.47 3.98 1.94
N PRO A 149 6.51 3.84 0.60
CA PRO A 149 5.30 3.91 -0.22
C PRO A 149 4.29 2.79 0.07
N GLY A 150 4.74 1.58 0.40
CA GLY A 150 3.85 0.46 0.75
C GLY A 150 3.06 0.73 2.04
N PRO A 151 3.72 0.90 3.19
CA PRO A 151 3.09 1.29 4.45
C PRO A 151 2.21 2.54 4.32
N LEU A 152 2.65 3.55 3.56
CA LEU A 152 1.89 4.79 3.37
C LEU A 152 0.59 4.54 2.60
N TRP A 153 0.64 3.74 1.53
CA TRP A 153 -0.57 3.31 0.80
C TRP A 153 -1.52 2.51 1.69
N ILE A 154 -0.97 1.57 2.49
CA ILE A 154 -1.77 0.76 3.42
C ILE A 154 -2.44 1.67 4.44
N HIS A 155 -1.69 2.60 5.02
CA HIS A 155 -2.16 3.51 6.05
C HIS A 155 -3.30 4.38 5.54
N LEU A 156 -3.12 5.05 4.40
CA LEU A 156 -4.04 6.06 3.92
C LEU A 156 -5.30 5.49 3.24
N SER A 157 -5.17 4.39 2.51
CA SER A 157 -6.26 3.87 1.67
C SER A 157 -6.73 2.49 2.10
N TYR A 158 -5.81 1.54 2.28
CA TYR A 158 -6.18 0.13 2.45
C TYR A 158 -6.77 -0.20 3.82
N ALA A 159 -6.09 0.17 4.91
CA ALA A 159 -6.51 -0.16 6.28
C ALA A 159 -7.90 0.44 6.64
N PRO A 160 -8.21 1.71 6.31
CA PRO A 160 -9.55 2.25 6.52
C PRO A 160 -10.64 1.49 5.73
N ARG A 161 -10.33 1.06 4.50
CA ARG A 161 -11.25 0.28 3.67
C ARG A 161 -11.50 -1.10 4.26
N TRP A 162 -10.43 -1.83 4.60
CA TRP A 162 -10.51 -3.14 5.22
C TRP A 162 -11.34 -3.09 6.50
N ARG A 163 -11.12 -2.07 7.36
CA ARG A 163 -11.91 -1.87 8.59
C ARG A 163 -13.40 -1.77 8.30
N ILE A 164 -13.82 -1.00 7.29
CA ILE A 164 -15.26 -0.85 6.98
C ILE A 164 -15.84 -2.19 6.52
N ILE A 165 -15.11 -2.93 5.67
CA ILE A 165 -15.56 -4.23 5.18
C ILE A 165 -15.64 -5.27 6.30
N ASP A 166 -14.64 -5.32 7.20
CA ASP A 166 -14.66 -6.20 8.39
C ASP A 166 -15.89 -5.93 9.28
N ARG A 167 -16.35 -4.66 9.38
CA ARG A 167 -17.58 -4.34 10.12
C ARG A 167 -18.84 -4.80 9.40
N ILE A 168 -18.89 -4.65 8.07
CA ILE A 168 -20.00 -5.17 7.24
C ILE A 168 -20.12 -6.68 7.43
N ASP A 169 -19.00 -7.39 7.36
CA ASP A 169 -18.95 -8.85 7.51
C ASP A 169 -19.45 -9.30 8.90
N ARG A 170 -19.19 -8.49 9.93
CA ARG A 170 -19.69 -8.71 11.31
C ARG A 170 -21.13 -8.26 11.54
N GLY A 171 -21.81 -7.70 10.54
CA GLY A 171 -23.17 -7.16 10.68
C GLY A 171 -23.27 -5.92 11.55
N ILE A 172 -22.17 -5.16 11.70
CA ILE A 172 -22.09 -3.92 12.48
C ILE A 172 -22.24 -2.74 11.51
N GLU A 173 -22.81 -1.62 11.96
CA GLU A 173 -22.95 -0.41 11.14
C GLU A 173 -21.61 0.03 10.52
N PRO A 174 -21.43 0.03 9.19
CA PRO A 174 -20.14 0.26 8.55
C PRO A 174 -19.54 1.64 8.84
N PHE A 175 -20.39 2.66 8.94
CA PHE A 175 -19.99 4.07 9.00
C PHE A 175 -20.01 4.71 10.39
N GLU A 176 -20.32 3.93 11.43
CA GLU A 176 -20.50 4.44 12.80
C GLU A 176 -19.29 5.26 13.29
N GLY A 177 -19.53 6.54 13.62
CA GLY A 177 -18.53 7.47 14.13
C GLY A 177 -17.59 8.09 13.09
N MET A 178 -17.85 7.92 11.79
CA MET A 178 -17.17 8.70 10.75
C MET A 178 -17.78 10.10 10.65
N LYS A 179 -16.97 11.14 10.88
CA LYS A 179 -17.42 12.54 10.89
C LYS A 179 -17.72 13.11 9.50
N MET A 180 -17.20 12.50 8.45
CA MET A 180 -17.35 12.93 7.05
C MET A 180 -17.18 11.71 6.17
N THR A 181 -18.24 11.26 5.50
CA THR A 181 -18.08 10.48 4.27
C THR A 181 -17.45 11.41 3.24
N ILE A 182 -16.55 10.92 2.36
CA ILE A 182 -15.84 11.80 1.39
C ILE A 182 -16.80 12.57 0.48
N TYR A 183 -18.07 12.17 0.46
CA TYR A 183 -19.18 12.94 -0.07
C TYR A 183 -20.00 13.44 1.10
N GLY A 184 -19.93 14.76 1.33
CA GLY A 184 -20.76 15.46 2.30
C GLY A 184 -22.22 15.45 1.90
N ASP A 185 -23.06 15.89 2.83
CA ASP A 185 -24.50 16.08 2.70
C ASP A 185 -24.98 16.39 1.28
N THR A 186 -26.14 15.80 0.96
CA THR A 186 -26.90 15.89 -0.28
C THR A 186 -27.46 17.30 -0.54
N LYS A 187 -26.64 18.36 -0.42
CA LYS A 187 -27.02 19.76 -0.63
C LYS A 187 -25.86 20.62 -1.12
N THR A 188 -25.30 20.28 -2.27
CA THR A 188 -24.92 21.24 -3.32
C THR A 188 -24.43 20.44 -4.51
N ALA A 189 -25.30 20.23 -5.48
CA ALA A 189 -24.89 19.83 -6.81
C ALA A 189 -24.03 20.96 -7.41
N SER A 190 -22.71 20.79 -7.37
CA SER A 190 -21.80 21.52 -8.26
C SER A 190 -21.55 20.62 -9.48
N PRO A 191 -21.77 21.10 -10.72
CA PRO A 191 -21.59 20.32 -11.93
C PRO A 191 -20.10 20.31 -12.26
N GLU A 192 -19.36 19.37 -11.68
CA GLU A 192 -17.98 19.10 -12.06
C GLU A 192 -17.76 17.58 -12.22
N SER A 193 -18.80 16.90 -12.71
CA SER A 193 -18.85 15.46 -12.97
C SER A 193 -18.57 15.11 -14.44
N ASP A 194 -17.66 15.83 -15.10
CA ASP A 194 -17.35 15.65 -16.54
C ASP A 194 -15.85 15.38 -16.80
N PHE A 195 -15.11 14.86 -15.83
CA PHE A 195 -13.74 14.35 -16.05
C PHE A 195 -13.65 12.81 -16.16
N ASP A 196 -14.78 12.09 -16.07
CA ASP A 196 -14.83 10.62 -16.15
C ASP A 196 -15.21 10.10 -17.56
N LEU A 197 -15.12 10.93 -18.61
CA LEU A 197 -15.52 10.58 -19.98
C LEU A 197 -14.40 10.60 -21.04
N GLU A 198 -13.12 10.72 -20.64
CA GLU A 198 -12.00 10.78 -21.59
C GLU A 198 -11.04 9.56 -21.56
N GLU A 199 -11.35 8.50 -20.81
CA GLU A 199 -10.65 7.19 -20.92
C GLU A 199 -11.27 6.27 -21.98
N VAL A 200 -11.96 6.83 -22.99
CA VAL A 200 -12.45 6.08 -24.16
C VAL A 200 -12.36 6.95 -25.42
N ILE A 201 -11.17 7.41 -25.78
CA ILE A 201 -10.91 7.79 -27.16
C ILE A 201 -9.53 7.26 -27.55
N ASP A 202 -9.55 6.28 -28.44
CA ASP A 202 -8.43 5.74 -29.19
C ASP A 202 -7.37 6.79 -29.53
N ILE A 203 -6.11 6.53 -29.22
CA ILE A 203 -5.00 6.81 -30.14
C ILE A 203 -3.97 5.67 -30.07
N VAL A 204 -4.19 4.72 -31.00
CA VAL A 204 -3.24 4.08 -31.94
C VAL A 204 -1.87 3.65 -31.42
#